data_AF-A0A7W6E1S0-F1
#
_entry.id   AF-A0A7W6E1S0-F1
#
_cell.length_a   1.000
_cell.length_b   1.000
_cell.length_c   1.000
_cell.angle_alpha   90.00
_cell.angle_beta   90.00
_cell.angle_gamma   90.00
#
_symmetry.space_group_name_H-M   'P 1'
#
loop_
_entity.id
_entity.type
_entity.pdbx_description
1 polymer ?
#
loop_
_entity_poly.entity_id
_entity_poly.type
_entity_poly.pdbx_seq_one_letter_code
_entity_poly.pdbx_strand_id
1 'polypeptide(L)'
;MALSFVEKFKQAARDLSAITARHSSVAIDFNQGYVFKADREGLKLWPYHYPYSAIALGIIVQAGSDDTIMSHGHHNLWKTMPTLTYTGEDMMLRGHNGYNDSRMKSSKNDFDYQPVSAAQAAHIEATFGIKDSHVREVFSRAL
;
A
#
# COMPACT_ATOMS: atom_id res chain seq x y z
N MET A 1 1.50 5.14 -0.50
CA MET A 1 0.51 5.01 0.59
C MET A 1 -0.17 6.35 0.75
N ALA A 2 -1.37 6.41 1.32
CA ALA A 2 -2.06 7.67 1.53
C ALA A 2 -1.29 8.59 2.49
N LEU A 3 -1.50 9.90 2.35
CA LEU A 3 -0.86 10.93 3.16
C LEU A 3 -1.20 10.78 4.66
N SER A 4 -2.37 10.25 4.98
CA SER A 4 -2.83 9.97 6.35
C SER A 4 -2.28 8.67 6.96
N PHE A 5 -1.51 7.86 6.21
CA PHE A 5 -1.08 6.52 6.66
C PHE A 5 -0.41 6.54 8.03
N VAL A 6 0.56 7.43 8.26
CA VAL A 6 1.30 7.50 9.53
C VAL A 6 0.37 7.88 10.69
N GLU A 7 -0.56 8.80 10.47
CA GLU A 7 -1.54 9.21 11.46
C GLU A 7 -2.46 8.04 11.85
N LYS A 8 -3.05 7.39 10.84
CA LYS A 8 -3.95 6.23 11.00
C LYS A 8 -3.24 5.06 11.66
N PHE A 9 -1.98 4.79 11.26
CA PHE A 9 -1.17 3.73 11.87
C PHE A 9 -0.89 4.01 13.35
N LYS A 10 -0.52 5.25 13.71
CA LYS A 10 -0.32 5.64 15.11
C LYS A 10 -1.61 5.55 15.92
N GLN A 11 -2.76 5.87 15.32
CA GLN A 11 -4.06 5.69 15.97
C GLN A 11 -4.34 4.21 16.24
N ALA A 12 -4.22 3.36 15.21
CA ALA A 12 -4.39 1.92 15.35
C ALA A 12 -3.44 1.33 16.41
N ALA A 13 -2.20 1.81 16.50
CA ALA A 13 -1.25 1.38 17.53
C ALA A 13 -1.70 1.74 18.96
N ARG A 14 -2.32 2.90 19.16
CA ARG A 14 -2.92 3.28 20.45
C ARG A 14 -4.12 2.41 20.77
N ASP A 15 -4.99 2.19 19.79
CA ASP A 15 -6.20 1.36 19.93
C ASP A 15 -5.86 -0.09 20.26
N LEU A 16 -4.73 -0.59 19.75
CA LEU A 16 -4.21 -1.94 19.98
C LEU A 16 -3.29 -2.06 21.21
N SER A 17 -3.16 -1.03 22.05
CA SER A 17 -2.23 -1.00 23.18
C SER A 17 -2.31 -2.25 24.08
N ALA A 18 -3.52 -2.72 24.39
CA ALA A 18 -3.74 -3.92 25.19
C ALA A 18 -3.25 -5.22 24.50
N ILE A 19 -3.29 -5.28 23.16
CA ILE A 19 -2.76 -6.41 22.38
C ILE A 19 -1.24 -6.33 22.34
N THR A 20 -0.67 -5.15 22.08
CA THR A 20 0.78 -4.94 22.03
C THR A 20 1.48 -5.12 23.38
N ALA A 21 0.72 -5.05 24.49
CA ALA A 21 1.25 -5.37 25.82
C ALA A 21 1.45 -6.88 26.05
N ARG A 22 0.84 -7.74 25.23
CA ARG A 22 0.82 -9.20 25.38
C ARG A 22 1.56 -9.95 24.26
N HIS A 23 1.90 -9.26 23.19
CA HIS A 23 2.55 -9.80 22.02
C HIS A 23 3.71 -8.89 21.61
N SER A 24 4.91 -9.47 21.44
CA SER A 24 6.11 -8.72 21.08
C SER A 24 6.02 -8.03 19.72
N SER A 25 5.18 -8.54 18.83
CA SER A 25 4.89 -7.97 17.51
C SER A 25 3.40 -8.06 17.19
N VAL A 26 2.88 -7.02 16.55
CA VAL A 26 1.49 -6.95 16.06
C VAL A 26 1.49 -6.28 14.69
N ALA A 27 0.82 -6.85 13.70
CA ALA A 27 0.71 -6.25 12.36
C ALA A 27 -0.56 -5.39 12.21
N ILE A 28 -0.45 -4.32 11.43
CA ILE A 28 -1.57 -3.51 10.97
C ILE A 28 -1.49 -3.42 9.45
N ASP A 29 -2.56 -3.85 8.78
CA ASP A 29 -2.69 -3.90 7.32
C ASP A 29 -3.85 -3.00 6.87
N PHE A 30 -3.60 -2.07 5.96
CA PHE A 30 -4.65 -1.33 5.26
C PHE A 30 -4.75 -1.87 3.83
N ASN A 31 -5.75 -2.70 3.58
CA ASN A 31 -5.75 -3.60 2.43
C ASN A 31 -6.39 -3.02 1.15
N GLN A 32 -6.85 -1.77 1.18
CA GLN A 32 -7.66 -1.17 0.13
C GLN A 32 -6.95 0.01 -0.55
N GLY A 33 -7.12 0.11 -1.87
CA GLY A 33 -6.75 1.27 -2.69
C GLY A 33 -6.62 0.88 -4.15
N TYR A 34 -5.46 1.18 -4.78
CA TYR A 34 -5.26 0.96 -6.21
C TYR A 34 -3.89 0.33 -6.54
N VAL A 35 -3.86 -0.43 -7.62
CA VAL A 35 -2.63 -0.67 -8.38
C VAL A 35 -2.61 0.29 -9.56
N PHE A 36 -1.42 0.79 -9.94
CA PHE A 36 -1.29 1.77 -11.01
C PHE A 36 -0.14 1.49 -11.95
N LYS A 37 -0.31 1.95 -13.20
CA LYS A 37 0.77 2.22 -14.14
C LYS A 37 0.86 3.72 -14.37
N ALA A 38 2.06 4.18 -14.66
CA ALA A 38 2.33 5.55 -15.06
C ALA A 38 3.06 5.54 -16.41
N ASP A 39 2.58 6.34 -17.35
CA ASP A 39 3.21 6.56 -18.64
C ASP A 39 3.00 8.03 -19.10
N ARG A 40 3.40 8.34 -20.33
CA ARG A 40 3.25 9.68 -20.92
C ARG A 40 1.79 10.17 -21.02
N GLU A 41 0.82 9.25 -21.00
CA GLU A 41 -0.61 9.53 -20.99
C GLU A 41 -1.17 9.67 -19.56
N GLY A 42 -0.32 9.59 -18.53
CA GLY A 42 -0.69 9.79 -17.14
C GLY A 42 -0.82 8.48 -16.36
N LEU A 43 -1.69 8.49 -15.35
CA LEU A 43 -2.01 7.36 -14.49
C LEU A 43 -3.09 6.50 -15.13
N LYS A 44 -2.88 5.18 -15.04
CA LYS A 44 -3.90 4.17 -15.30
C LYS A 44 -4.05 3.31 -14.04
N LEU A 45 -5.27 3.18 -13.54
CA LEU A 45 -5.57 2.56 -12.25
C LEU A 45 -6.43 1.32 -12.38
N TRP A 46 -6.30 0.43 -11.41
CA TRP A 46 -7.25 -0.64 -11.14
C TRP A 46 -7.54 -0.67 -9.63
N PRO A 47 -8.82 -0.62 -9.19
CA PRO A 47 -9.18 -0.77 -7.79
C PRO A 47 -8.69 -2.11 -7.24
N TYR A 48 -8.12 -2.11 -6.04
CA TYR A 48 -7.44 -3.28 -5.51
C TYR A 48 -7.68 -3.42 -4.01
N HIS A 49 -8.28 -4.56 -3.65
CA HIS A 49 -8.40 -5.04 -2.27
C HIS A 49 -7.50 -6.27 -2.11
N TYR A 50 -6.37 -6.10 -1.46
CA TYR A 50 -5.39 -7.16 -1.30
C TYR A 50 -4.71 -7.08 0.05
N PRO A 51 -5.13 -7.93 1.00
CA PRO A 51 -4.50 -8.02 2.30
C PRO A 51 -3.01 -8.35 2.16
N TYR A 52 -2.20 -7.76 3.03
CA TYR A 52 -0.78 -8.05 3.12
C TYR A 52 -0.02 -7.78 1.83
N SER A 53 -0.33 -6.67 1.13
CA SER A 53 0.31 -6.30 -0.15
C SER A 53 1.75 -5.78 -0.03
N ALA A 54 2.30 -5.77 1.18
CA ALA A 54 3.53 -5.08 1.63
C ALA A 54 3.43 -3.54 1.67
N ILE A 55 2.61 -2.92 0.81
CA ILE A 55 2.33 -1.47 0.88
C ILE A 55 1.15 -1.21 1.81
N ALA A 56 1.17 -0.08 2.53
CA ALA A 56 0.19 0.28 3.55
C ALA A 56 0.06 -0.79 4.65
N LEU A 57 1.17 -1.45 4.94
CA LEU A 57 1.32 -2.50 5.94
C LEU A 57 2.48 -2.12 6.87
N GLY A 58 2.35 -2.42 8.15
CA GLY A 58 3.43 -2.26 9.10
C GLY A 58 3.25 -3.15 10.32
N ILE A 59 4.27 -3.18 11.16
CA ILE A 59 4.24 -3.88 12.44
C ILE A 59 4.59 -2.92 13.58
N ILE A 60 3.97 -3.16 14.73
CA ILE A 60 4.37 -2.60 16.01
C ILE A 60 5.28 -3.63 16.66
N VAL A 61 6.49 -3.22 17.03
CA VAL A 61 7.48 -4.07 17.70
C VAL A 61 7.71 -3.54 19.10
N GLN A 62 7.59 -4.41 20.09
CA GLN A 62 7.87 -4.08 21.48
C GLN A 62 9.36 -3.74 21.67
N ALA A 63 9.64 -2.72 22.48
CA ALA A 63 11.00 -2.33 22.79
C ALA A 63 11.82 -3.52 23.36
N GLY A 64 13.03 -3.73 22.83
CA GLY A 64 13.91 -4.82 23.23
C GLY A 64 13.70 -6.14 22.49
N SER A 65 12.68 -6.24 21.61
CA SER A 65 12.56 -7.38 20.69
C SER A 65 13.57 -7.28 19.56
N ASP A 66 14.06 -8.42 19.10
CA ASP A 66 14.88 -8.60 17.90
C ASP A 66 14.05 -8.79 16.62
N ASP A 67 12.72 -8.81 16.75
CA ASP A 67 11.81 -8.97 15.63
C ASP A 67 11.77 -7.71 14.75
N THR A 68 11.63 -7.89 13.45
CA THR A 68 11.58 -6.80 12.48
C THR A 68 10.59 -7.12 11.38
N ILE A 69 10.19 -6.11 10.60
CA ILE A 69 9.34 -6.31 9.43
C ILE A 69 9.98 -7.25 8.40
N MET A 70 11.32 -7.39 8.42
CA MET A 70 12.06 -8.26 7.51
C MET A 70 12.17 -9.70 7.99
N SER A 71 11.83 -9.98 9.26
CA SER A 71 11.86 -11.34 9.82
C SER A 71 10.75 -12.23 9.25
N HIS A 72 9.71 -11.62 8.66
CA HIS A 72 8.52 -12.31 8.18
C HIS A 72 8.22 -11.94 6.73
N GLY A 73 7.85 -12.93 5.91
CA GLY A 73 7.27 -12.62 4.61
C GLY A 73 5.91 -11.93 4.80
N HIS A 74 5.70 -10.77 4.17
CA HIS A 74 4.50 -9.93 4.37
C HIS A 74 3.18 -10.72 4.29
N HIS A 75 3.05 -11.66 3.35
CA HIS A 75 1.88 -12.52 3.16
C HIS A 75 1.64 -13.57 4.28
N ASN A 76 2.58 -13.70 5.22
CA ASN A 76 2.55 -14.66 6.33
C ASN A 76 2.38 -14.01 7.71
N LEU A 77 2.31 -12.69 7.82
CA LEU A 77 2.24 -12.00 9.13
C LEU A 77 1.11 -12.53 10.01
N TRP A 78 -0.07 -12.75 9.44
CA TRP A 78 -1.22 -13.29 10.17
C TRP A 78 -1.00 -14.71 10.74
N LYS A 79 0.02 -15.43 10.26
CA LYS A 79 0.39 -16.76 10.76
C LYS A 79 1.33 -16.69 11.96
N THR A 80 2.07 -15.59 12.12
CA THR A 80 3.15 -15.47 13.11
C THR A 80 2.88 -14.42 14.18
N MET A 81 1.93 -13.50 13.96
CA MET A 81 1.55 -12.48 14.93
C MET A 81 0.07 -12.08 14.81
N PRO A 82 -0.55 -11.56 15.90
CA PRO A 82 -1.85 -10.91 15.79
C PRO A 82 -1.80 -9.82 14.72
N THR A 83 -2.85 -9.75 13.91
CA THR A 83 -2.95 -8.77 12.83
C THR A 83 -4.32 -8.12 12.82
N LEU A 84 -4.35 -6.78 12.73
CA LEU A 84 -5.55 -6.01 12.44
C LEU A 84 -5.52 -5.57 10.97
N THR A 85 -6.59 -5.90 10.23
CA THR A 85 -6.77 -5.44 8.85
C THR A 85 -7.92 -4.43 8.77
N TYR A 86 -7.62 -3.23 8.30
CA TYR A 86 -8.61 -2.20 7.99
C TYR A 86 -9.01 -2.28 6.50
N THR A 87 -10.31 -2.12 6.27
CA THR A 87 -10.95 -1.99 4.95
C THR A 87 -11.83 -0.74 4.93
N GLY A 88 -12.18 -0.23 3.76
CA GLY A 88 -13.06 0.92 3.57
C GLY A 88 -12.36 2.26 3.39
N GLU A 89 -11.04 2.32 3.48
CA GLU A 89 -10.25 3.53 3.24
C GLU A 89 -9.11 3.24 2.24
N ASP A 90 -9.00 4.06 1.20
CA ASP A 90 -7.97 3.91 0.17
C ASP A 90 -6.60 4.32 0.72
N MET A 91 -5.84 3.35 1.23
CA MET A 91 -4.53 3.56 1.86
C MET A 91 -3.35 3.09 1.02
N MET A 92 -3.57 2.13 0.12
CA MET A 92 -2.52 1.60 -0.75
C MET A 92 -2.58 2.16 -2.16
N LEU A 93 -1.40 2.53 -2.69
CA LEU A 93 -1.22 2.88 -4.10
C LEU A 93 0.06 2.22 -4.60
N ARG A 94 -0.09 1.07 -5.27
CA ARG A 94 1.03 0.18 -5.65
C ARG A 94 1.39 0.35 -7.12
N GLY A 95 2.63 0.75 -7.39
CA GLY A 95 3.13 0.91 -8.75
C GLY A 95 3.50 -0.43 -9.39
N HIS A 96 3.01 -0.66 -10.60
CA HIS A 96 3.42 -1.76 -11.46
C HIS A 96 4.13 -1.22 -12.69
N ASN A 97 5.34 -1.72 -12.94
CA ASN A 97 6.12 -1.42 -14.13
C ASN A 97 6.90 -2.67 -14.57
N GLY A 98 7.44 -2.64 -15.80
CA GLY A 98 8.17 -3.78 -16.37
C GLY A 98 9.57 -4.00 -15.78
N TYR A 99 10.04 -3.11 -14.91
CA TYR A 99 11.38 -3.14 -14.31
C TYR A 99 11.36 -3.66 -12.87
N ASN A 100 10.19 -3.93 -12.29
CA ASN A 100 10.09 -4.51 -10.96
C ASN A 100 10.84 -5.85 -10.92
N ASP A 101 11.79 -5.94 -10.01
CA ASP A 101 12.65 -7.11 -9.75
C ASP A 101 11.87 -8.32 -9.21
N SER A 102 10.69 -8.08 -8.63
CA SER A 102 9.67 -9.09 -8.41
C SER A 102 9.10 -9.56 -9.75
N ARG A 103 9.80 -10.48 -10.43
CA ARG A 103 9.33 -11.14 -11.65
C ARG A 103 8.03 -11.88 -11.34
N MET A 104 6.89 -11.24 -11.59
CA MET A 104 5.60 -11.90 -11.57
C MET A 104 5.56 -12.85 -12.77
N LYS A 105 5.54 -14.17 -12.52
CA LYS A 105 5.22 -15.15 -13.57
C LYS A 105 3.93 -14.67 -14.25
N SER A 106 3.97 -14.59 -15.59
CA SER A 106 3.08 -13.85 -16.49
C SER A 106 1.58 -14.17 -16.43
N SER A 107 1.11 -14.99 -15.49
CA SER A 107 -0.28 -15.48 -15.44
C SER A 107 -1.06 -15.11 -14.19
N LYS A 108 -0.48 -14.41 -13.20
CA LYS A 108 -1.13 -14.29 -11.88
C LYS A 108 -1.90 -13.01 -11.59
N ASN A 109 -1.79 -11.94 -12.38
CA ASN A 109 -2.64 -10.76 -12.21
C ASN A 109 -2.78 -9.97 -13.52
N ASP A 110 -3.80 -10.29 -14.32
CA ASP A 110 -4.28 -9.40 -15.38
C ASP A 110 -5.14 -8.31 -14.75
N PHE A 111 -4.54 -7.14 -14.55
CA PHE A 111 -5.24 -5.95 -14.11
C PHE A 111 -5.66 -5.14 -15.32
N ASP A 112 -6.94 -4.78 -15.40
CA ASP A 112 -7.48 -3.98 -16.49
C ASP A 112 -7.35 -2.48 -16.17
N TYR A 113 -6.14 -1.96 -16.29
CA TYR A 113 -5.85 -0.56 -15.94
C TYR A 113 -6.62 0.42 -16.83
N GLN A 114 -7.43 1.25 -16.21
CA GLN A 114 -8.19 2.29 -16.90
C GLN A 114 -7.56 3.67 -16.68
N PRO A 115 -7.56 4.56 -17.70
CA PRO A 115 -7.20 5.95 -17.51
C PRO A 115 -8.04 6.59 -16.41
N VAL A 116 -7.43 7.46 -15.60
CA VAL A 116 -8.17 8.15 -14.53
C VAL A 116 -9.18 9.15 -15.09
N SER A 117 -10.38 9.17 -14.50
CA SER A 117 -11.32 10.28 -14.68
C SER A 117 -10.84 11.53 -13.91
N ALA A 118 -11.41 12.71 -14.20
CA ALA A 118 -11.07 13.93 -13.46
C ALA A 118 -11.37 13.81 -11.95
N ALA A 119 -12.49 13.19 -11.57
CA ALA A 119 -12.84 12.94 -10.17
C ALA A 119 -11.84 11.98 -9.50
N GLN A 120 -11.43 10.93 -10.23
CA GLN A 120 -10.47 9.97 -9.71
C GLN A 120 -9.06 10.58 -9.60
N ALA A 121 -8.65 11.42 -10.54
CA ALA A 121 -7.40 12.17 -10.45
C ALA A 121 -7.38 13.10 -9.22
N ALA A 122 -8.48 13.83 -8.97
CA ALA A 122 -8.61 14.66 -7.78
C ALA A 122 -8.55 13.84 -6.47
N HIS A 123 -9.21 12.67 -6.45
CA HIS A 123 -9.13 11.74 -5.31
C HIS A 123 -7.71 11.23 -5.07
N ILE A 124 -6.99 10.85 -6.12
CA ILE A 124 -5.61 10.37 -6.01
C ILE A 124 -4.67 11.49 -5.54
N GLU A 125 -4.85 12.71 -6.03
CA GLU A 125 -4.07 13.85 -5.57
C GLU A 125 -4.32 14.14 -4.09
N ALA A 126 -5.58 14.19 -3.66
CA ALA A 126 -5.95 14.47 -2.27
C ALA A 126 -5.48 13.35 -1.32
N THR A 127 -5.59 12.09 -1.74
CA THR A 127 -5.32 10.93 -0.89
C THR A 127 -3.83 10.57 -0.87
N PHE A 128 -3.16 10.59 -2.01
CA PHE A 128 -1.80 10.08 -2.19
C PHE A 128 -0.77 11.16 -2.57
N GLY A 129 -1.20 12.40 -2.83
CA GLY A 129 -0.30 13.49 -3.23
C GLY A 129 0.22 13.37 -4.66
N ILE A 130 -0.38 12.52 -5.51
CA ILE A 130 0.08 12.30 -6.89
C ILE A 130 -0.83 13.02 -7.87
N LYS A 131 -0.26 13.94 -8.65
CA LYS A 131 -0.98 14.69 -9.69
C LYS A 131 -0.83 14.02 -11.05
N ASP A 132 -1.93 13.67 -11.69
CA ASP A 132 -1.93 13.05 -13.03
C ASP A 132 -1.20 13.91 -14.07
N SER A 133 -1.41 15.23 -14.02
CA SER A 133 -0.76 16.19 -14.93
C SER A 133 0.77 16.18 -14.77
N HIS A 134 1.27 16.10 -13.54
CA HIS A 134 2.71 16.04 -13.28
C HIS A 134 3.31 14.70 -13.71
N VAL A 135 2.56 13.60 -13.60
CA VAL A 135 2.98 12.31 -14.16
C VAL A 135 3.17 12.42 -15.67
N ARG A 136 2.20 12.99 -16.41
CA ARG A 136 2.34 13.23 -17.86
C ARG A 136 3.57 14.08 -18.21
N GLU A 137 3.79 15.14 -17.44
CA GLU A 137 4.95 16.04 -17.60
C GLU A 137 6.28 15.28 -17.43
N VAL A 138 6.43 14.50 -16.36
CA VAL A 138 7.67 13.76 -16.08
C VAL A 138 7.93 12.68 -17.13
N PHE A 139 6.90 11.92 -17.50
CA PHE A 139 7.04 10.79 -18.43
C PHE A 139 7.11 11.22 -19.90
N SER A 140 6.74 12.46 -20.26
CA SER A 140 6.95 13.00 -21.60
C SER A 140 8.36 13.53 -21.85
N ARG A 141 9.14 13.79 -20.79
CA ARG A 141 10.55 14.24 -20.89
C ARG A 141 11.55 13.09 -21.09
N ALA A 142 11.12 11.86 -20.83
CA ALA A 142 11.93 10.66 -21.05
C ALA A 142 11.83 10.22 -22.51
N LEU A 143 12.55 10.92 -23.39
CA LEU A 143 12.86 10.52 -24.76
C LEU A 143 14.38 10.55 -24.97
#